data_AF-A0A7V3ZUN5-F1
#
_entry.id   AF-A0A7V3ZUN5-F1
#
_cell.length_a   1.000
_cell.length_b   1.000
_cell.length_c   1.000
_cell.angle_alpha   90.00
_cell.angle_beta   90.00
_cell.angle_gamma   90.00
#
_symmetry.space_group_name_H-M   'P 1'
#
loop_
_entity.id
_entity.type
_entity.pdbx_description
1 polymer ?
#
loop_
_entity_poly.entity_id
_entity_poly.type
_entity_poly.pdbx_seq_one_letter_code
_entity_poly.pdbx_strand_id
1 'polypeptide(L)'
;LTEKYLATLIAVGSAFGLAMVKPGGQGALILWPLFGTINQLLAGLALVIATLYLVYRRTKPLVAALPTIFLIIMTSWAMVKNIQQFYKTHNWLLFFVGWLVLFLMVWLILEAIIALIRGSKSATRIEL
;
A
#
# COMPACT_ATOMS: atom_id res chain seq x y z
N LEU A 1 -9.35 23.01 -24.36
CA LEU A 1 -9.81 23.51 -23.03
C LEU A 1 -11.13 22.84 -22.58
N THR A 2 -11.92 22.27 -23.49
CA THR A 2 -13.23 21.65 -23.25
C THR A 2 -13.19 20.34 -22.42
N GLU A 3 -12.17 19.50 -22.60
CA GLU A 3 -12.08 18.18 -21.93
C GLU A 3 -11.81 18.23 -20.41
N LYS A 4 -11.19 19.31 -19.91
CA LYS A 4 -10.77 19.40 -18.50
C LYS A 4 -11.97 19.52 -17.56
N TYR A 5 -12.97 20.31 -17.95
CA TYR A 5 -14.19 20.50 -17.17
C TYR A 5 -15.01 19.22 -17.11
N LEU A 6 -15.06 18.44 -18.20
CA LEU A 6 -15.75 17.16 -18.22
C LEU A 6 -15.12 16.16 -17.24
N ALA A 7 -13.79 16.06 -17.22
CA ALA A 7 -13.07 15.21 -16.27
C ALA A 7 -13.32 15.64 -14.81
N THR A 8 -13.29 16.95 -14.52
CA THR A 8 -13.60 17.47 -13.19
C THR A 8 -15.05 17.19 -12.80
N LEU A 9 -15.99 17.32 -13.72
CA LEU A 9 -17.42 17.12 -13.45
C LEU A 9 -17.74 15.64 -13.20
N ILE A 10 -17.08 14.72 -13.93
CA ILE A 10 -17.15 13.28 -13.66
C ILE A 10 -16.57 12.96 -12.28
N ALA A 11 -15.38 13.49 -11.95
CA ALA A 11 -14.73 13.25 -10.66
C ALA A 11 -15.54 13.79 -9.48
N VAL A 12 -16.03 15.04 -9.57
CA VAL A 12 -16.86 15.68 -8.54
C VAL A 12 -18.21 14.98 -8.43
N GLY A 13 -18.84 14.64 -9.56
CA GLY A 13 -20.12 13.94 -9.58
C GLY A 13 -20.05 12.56 -8.95
N SER A 14 -19.00 11.78 -9.26
CA SER A 14 -18.78 10.47 -8.65
C SER A 14 -18.42 10.56 -7.16
N ALA A 15 -17.60 11.53 -6.75
CA ALA A 15 -17.30 11.78 -5.33
C ALA A 15 -18.55 12.22 -4.53
N PHE A 16 -19.38 13.08 -5.11
CA PHE A 16 -20.65 13.52 -4.53
C PHE A 16 -21.63 12.36 -4.40
N GLY A 17 -21.78 11.55 -5.46
CA GLY A 17 -22.60 10.33 -5.43
C GLY A 17 -22.16 9.39 -4.32
N LEU A 18 -20.85 9.13 -4.20
CA LEU A 18 -20.27 8.34 -3.12
C LEU A 18 -20.54 8.92 -1.72
N ALA A 19 -20.38 10.23 -1.54
CA ALA A 19 -20.64 10.88 -0.26
C ALA A 19 -22.10 10.71 0.20
N MET A 20 -23.05 10.79 -0.75
CA MET A 20 -24.48 10.69 -0.50
C MET A 20 -25.01 9.25 -0.33
N VAL A 21 -24.20 8.21 -0.56
CA VAL A 21 -24.59 6.80 -0.33
C VAL A 21 -25.00 6.53 1.13
N LYS A 22 -24.45 7.28 2.09
CA LYS A 22 -24.84 7.19 3.50
C LYS A 22 -25.43 8.52 4.00
N PRO A 23 -26.40 8.46 4.94
CA PRO A 23 -26.91 9.64 5.60
C PRO A 23 -25.78 10.49 6.19
N GLY A 24 -25.89 11.81 6.05
CA GLY A 24 -24.91 12.76 6.60
C GLY A 24 -23.60 12.88 5.80
N GLY A 25 -23.54 12.46 4.53
CA GLY A 25 -22.37 12.67 3.66
C GLY A 25 -21.17 11.77 3.97
N GLN A 26 -21.38 10.73 4.78
CA GLN A 26 -20.29 9.88 5.29
C GLN A 26 -19.91 8.74 4.33
N GLY A 27 -20.52 8.65 3.15
CA GLY A 27 -20.24 7.56 2.22
C GLY A 27 -18.79 7.55 1.72
N ALA A 28 -18.12 8.70 1.67
CA ALA A 28 -16.69 8.79 1.36
C ALA A 28 -15.80 8.11 2.42
N LEU A 29 -16.22 8.12 3.69
CA LEU A 29 -15.47 7.48 4.79
C LEU A 29 -15.39 5.96 4.66
N ILE A 30 -16.28 5.36 3.84
CA ILE A 30 -16.24 3.94 3.53
C ILE A 30 -14.92 3.58 2.85
N LEU A 31 -14.43 4.40 1.92
CA LEU A 31 -13.19 4.16 1.16
C LEU A 31 -11.92 4.52 1.93
N TRP A 32 -12.03 5.28 3.01
CA TRP A 32 -10.89 5.77 3.78
C TRP A 32 -9.90 4.68 4.22
N PRO A 33 -10.34 3.51 4.72
CA PRO A 33 -9.41 2.47 5.13
C PRO A 33 -8.62 1.87 3.96
N LEU A 34 -9.19 1.83 2.75
CA LEU A 34 -8.49 1.39 1.53
C LEU A 34 -7.41 2.39 1.09
N PHE A 35 -7.72 3.69 1.16
CA PHE A 35 -6.73 4.73 0.88
C PHE A 35 -5.53 4.60 1.82
N GLY A 36 -5.80 4.39 3.12
CA GLY A 36 -4.75 4.16 4.11
C GLY A 36 -3.87 2.95 3.80
N THR A 37 -4.46 1.80 3.46
CA THR A 37 -3.68 0.57 3.19
C THR A 37 -2.90 0.63 1.89
N ILE A 38 -3.44 1.23 0.82
CA ILE A 38 -2.71 1.41 -0.45
C ILE A 38 -1.51 2.33 -0.26
N ASN A 39 -1.67 3.44 0.49
CA ASN A 39 -0.57 4.34 0.78
C ASN A 39 0.54 3.67 1.58
N GLN A 40 0.16 2.80 2.52
CA GLN A 40 1.12 2.00 3.26
C GLN A 40 1.86 1.00 2.36
N LEU A 41 1.18 0.38 1.41
CA LEU A 41 1.83 -0.49 0.43
C LEU A 41 2.85 0.28 -0.42
N LEU A 42 2.50 1.49 -0.88
CA LEU A 42 3.43 2.37 -1.60
C LEU A 42 4.62 2.80 -0.72
N ALA A 43 4.39 3.12 0.55
CA ALA A 43 5.45 3.42 1.51
C ALA A 43 6.36 2.20 1.74
N GLY A 44 5.79 1.00 1.81
CA GLY A 44 6.55 -0.25 1.86
C GLY A 44 7.45 -0.43 0.65
N LEU A 45 6.94 -0.20 -0.56
CA LEU A 45 7.73 -0.25 -1.79
C LEU A 45 8.89 0.76 -1.76
N ALA A 46 8.61 2.01 -1.39
CA ALA A 46 9.61 3.06 -1.32
C ALA A 46 10.72 2.73 -0.31
N LEU A 47 10.37 2.21 0.87
CA LEU A 47 11.34 1.85 1.90
C LEU A 47 12.17 0.61 1.54
N VAL A 48 11.58 -0.38 0.84
CA VAL A 48 12.33 -1.51 0.27
C VAL A 48 13.36 -1.02 -0.74
N ILE A 49 12.97 -0.13 -1.66
CA ILE A 49 13.89 0.47 -2.63
C ILE A 49 14.99 1.26 -1.92
N ALA A 50 14.64 2.06 -0.91
CA ALA A 50 15.62 2.81 -0.11
C ALA A 50 16.60 1.86 0.61
N THR A 51 16.11 0.76 1.17
CA THR A 51 16.94 -0.26 1.83
C THR A 51 17.92 -0.89 0.82
N LEU A 52 17.43 -1.29 -0.35
CA LEU A 52 18.27 -1.84 -1.43
C LEU A 52 19.31 -0.84 -1.92
N TYR A 53 18.93 0.43 -2.04
CA TYR A 53 19.85 1.50 -2.42
C TYR A 53 20.97 1.67 -1.38
N LEU A 54 20.66 1.63 -0.08
CA LEU A 54 21.67 1.73 0.98
C LEU A 54 22.59 0.50 1.02
N VAL A 55 22.05 -0.71 0.76
CA VAL A 55 22.82 -1.94 0.60
C VAL A 55 23.79 -1.82 -0.56
N TYR A 56 23.33 -1.33 -1.72
CA TYR A 56 24.17 -1.10 -2.90
C TYR A 56 25.28 -0.07 -2.62
N ARG A 57 24.96 1.02 -1.90
CA ARG A 57 25.94 2.02 -1.48
C ARG A 57 26.88 1.56 -0.35
N ARG A 58 26.73 0.34 0.18
CA ARG A 58 27.49 -0.18 1.34
C ARG A 58 27.43 0.75 2.57
N THR A 59 26.31 1.47 2.73
CA THR A 59 26.05 2.33 3.90
C THR A 59 25.20 1.58 4.92
N LYS A 60 24.80 2.22 6.03
CA LYS A 60 24.01 1.61 7.12
C LYS A 60 22.59 1.24 6.65
N PRO A 61 22.33 0.03 6.13
CA PRO A 61 21.04 -0.29 5.51
C PRO A 61 19.95 -0.50 6.56
N LEU A 62 20.34 -0.77 7.81
CA LEU A 62 19.47 -0.92 8.96
C LEU A 62 18.58 0.30 9.22
N VAL A 63 19.02 1.50 8.82
CA VAL A 63 18.27 2.76 9.00
C VAL A 63 16.96 2.75 8.21
N ALA A 64 16.94 2.13 7.02
CA ALA A 64 15.73 1.97 6.22
C ALA A 64 15.05 0.61 6.45
N ALA A 65 15.82 -0.45 6.70
CA ALA A 65 15.28 -1.79 6.90
C ALA A 65 14.37 -1.89 8.14
N LEU A 66 14.75 -1.25 9.25
CA LEU A 66 13.98 -1.32 10.49
C LEU A 66 12.59 -0.65 10.36
N PRO A 67 12.47 0.59 9.82
CA PRO A 67 11.17 1.16 9.48
C PRO A 67 10.37 0.31 8.51
N THR A 68 11.03 -0.34 7.52
CA THR A 68 10.36 -1.22 6.55
C THR A 68 9.66 -2.38 7.24
N ILE A 69 10.37 -3.08 8.13
CA ILE A 69 9.83 -4.24 8.87
C ILE A 69 8.66 -3.81 9.75
N PHE A 70 8.82 -2.73 10.51
CA PHE A 70 7.75 -2.18 11.34
C PHE A 70 6.51 -1.85 10.52
N LEU A 71 6.70 -1.17 9.38
CA LEU A 71 5.61 -0.79 8.50
C LEU A 71 4.89 -2.02 7.94
N ILE A 72 5.62 -3.04 7.48
CA ILE A 72 5.05 -4.29 6.96
C ILE A 72 4.15 -4.96 8.01
N ILE A 73 4.61 -5.05 9.27
CA ILE A 73 3.85 -5.66 10.37
C ILE A 73 2.57 -4.87 10.63
N MET A 74 2.68 -3.55 10.80
CA MET A 74 1.53 -2.69 11.10
C MET A 74 0.49 -2.71 9.98
N THR A 75 0.93 -2.64 8.72
CA THR A 75 0.07 -2.67 7.54
C THR A 75 -0.64 -4.01 7.38
N SER A 76 0.09 -5.12 7.57
CA SER A 76 -0.51 -6.45 7.50
C SER A 76 -1.58 -6.64 8.57
N TRP A 77 -1.30 -6.21 9.80
CA TRP A 77 -2.27 -6.27 10.89
C TRP A 77 -3.50 -5.40 10.63
N ALA A 78 -3.30 -4.13 10.24
CA ALA A 78 -4.38 -3.22 9.90
C ALA A 78 -5.25 -3.75 8.76
N MET A 79 -4.64 -4.35 7.73
CA MET A 79 -5.38 -4.92 6.60
C MET A 79 -6.28 -6.09 7.03
N VAL A 80 -5.78 -7.01 7.85
CA VAL A 80 -6.60 -8.12 8.36
C VAL A 80 -7.79 -7.59 9.17
N LYS A 81 -7.58 -6.56 9.99
CA LYS A 81 -8.67 -5.90 10.74
C LYS A 81 -9.70 -5.26 9.80
N ASN A 82 -9.25 -4.60 8.73
CA ASN A 82 -10.14 -4.01 7.72
C ASN A 82 -10.98 -5.07 7.02
N ILE A 83 -10.38 -6.18 6.56
CA ILE A 83 -11.10 -7.27 5.90
C ILE A 83 -12.18 -7.86 6.83
N GLN A 84 -11.84 -8.11 8.10
CA GLN A 84 -12.81 -8.58 9.11
C GLN A 84 -13.97 -7.59 9.29
N GLN A 85 -13.68 -6.29 9.30
CA GLN A 85 -14.70 -5.25 9.41
C GLN A 85 -15.58 -5.17 8.16
N PHE A 86 -15.01 -5.31 6.96
CA PHE A 86 -15.76 -5.31 5.71
C PHE A 86 -16.70 -6.51 5.61
N TYR A 87 -16.26 -7.66 6.09
CA TYR A 87 -17.12 -8.84 6.20
C TYR A 87 -18.31 -8.58 7.15
N LYS A 88 -18.05 -8.08 8.36
CA LYS A 88 -19.12 -7.78 9.34
C LYS A 88 -20.11 -6.73 8.84
N THR A 89 -19.63 -5.74 8.13
CA THR A 89 -20.45 -4.65 7.57
C THR A 89 -21.09 -5.00 6.22
N HIS A 90 -20.95 -6.25 5.76
CA HIS A 90 -21.48 -6.74 4.48
C HIS A 90 -21.03 -5.90 3.26
N ASN A 91 -19.86 -5.28 3.37
CA ASN A 91 -19.30 -4.44 2.33
C ASN A 91 -18.44 -5.26 1.38
N TRP A 92 -19.10 -5.99 0.49
CA TRP A 92 -18.47 -6.97 -0.40
C TRP A 92 -17.43 -6.36 -1.35
N LEU A 93 -17.67 -5.15 -1.86
CA LEU A 93 -16.71 -4.46 -2.72
C LEU A 93 -15.36 -4.28 -1.99
N LEU A 94 -15.41 -3.71 -0.80
CA LEU A 94 -14.21 -3.44 0.00
C LEU A 94 -13.58 -4.72 0.54
N PHE A 95 -14.37 -5.75 0.78
CA PHE A 95 -13.89 -7.07 1.17
C PHE A 95 -13.00 -7.68 0.07
N PHE A 96 -13.45 -7.72 -1.18
CA PHE A 96 -12.67 -8.26 -2.30
C PHE A 96 -11.43 -7.41 -2.62
N VAL A 97 -11.58 -6.08 -2.64
CA VAL A 97 -10.44 -5.18 -2.86
C VAL A 97 -9.42 -5.31 -1.70
N GLY A 98 -9.89 -5.46 -0.47
CA GLY A 98 -9.01 -5.70 0.69
C GLY A 98 -8.18 -6.98 0.54
N TRP A 99 -8.80 -8.08 0.09
CA TRP A 99 -8.07 -9.32 -0.22
C TRP A 99 -7.06 -9.15 -1.35
N LEU A 100 -7.42 -8.43 -2.41
CA LEU A 100 -6.48 -8.12 -3.50
C LEU A 100 -5.28 -7.33 -2.99
N VAL A 101 -5.49 -6.30 -2.18
CA VAL A 101 -4.39 -5.50 -1.62
C VAL A 101 -3.55 -6.32 -0.62
N LEU A 102 -4.17 -7.21 0.17
CA LEU A 102 -3.43 -8.13 1.03
C LEU A 102 -2.55 -9.08 0.23
N PHE A 103 -3.05 -9.61 -0.89
CA PHE A 103 -2.25 -10.41 -1.82
C PHE A 103 -1.06 -9.61 -2.38
N LEU A 104 -1.29 -8.37 -2.83
CA LEU A 104 -0.21 -7.49 -3.30
C LEU A 104 0.81 -7.19 -2.20
N MET A 105 0.36 -7.06 -0.94
CA MET A 105 1.25 -6.87 0.20
C MET A 105 2.15 -8.09 0.41
N VAL A 106 1.60 -9.30 0.37
CA VAL A 106 2.38 -10.55 0.46
C VAL A 106 3.37 -10.64 -0.68
N TRP A 107 2.94 -10.35 -1.91
CA TRP A 107 3.82 -10.30 -3.07
C TRP A 107 4.99 -9.31 -2.88
N LEU A 108 4.71 -8.11 -2.37
CA LEU A 108 5.72 -7.09 -2.09
C LEU A 108 6.75 -7.55 -1.05
N ILE A 109 6.31 -8.25 0.00
CA ILE A 109 7.21 -8.83 1.01
C ILE A 109 8.14 -9.86 0.36
N LEU A 110 7.61 -10.74 -0.50
CA LEU A 110 8.40 -11.72 -1.23
C LEU A 110 9.44 -11.05 -2.14
N GLU A 111 9.04 -10.06 -2.93
CA GLU A 111 9.95 -9.28 -3.79
C GLU A 111 11.03 -8.58 -2.97
N ALA A 112 10.68 -8.01 -1.81
CA ALA A 112 11.64 -7.37 -0.91
C ALA A 112 12.70 -8.35 -0.41
N ILE A 113 12.29 -9.54 0.03
CA ILE A 113 13.21 -10.59 0.49
C ILE A 113 14.12 -11.05 -0.66
N ILE A 114 13.54 -11.34 -1.83
CA ILE A 114 14.28 -11.78 -3.01
C ILE A 114 15.30 -10.72 -3.44
N ALA A 115 14.89 -9.45 -3.48
CA ALA A 115 15.76 -8.35 -3.87
C ALA A 115 16.91 -8.15 -2.88
N LEU A 116 16.67 -8.27 -1.57
CA LEU A 116 17.72 -8.17 -0.55
C LEU A 116 18.74 -9.31 -0.68
N ILE A 117 18.27 -10.55 -0.91
CA ILE A 117 19.16 -11.71 -1.12
C ILE A 117 20.02 -11.54 -2.38
N ARG A 118 19.42 -11.07 -3.49
CA ARG A 118 20.14 -10.84 -4.76
C ARG A 118 21.13 -9.66 -4.66
N GLY A 119 20.73 -8.58 -3.99
CA GLY A 119 21.57 -7.41 -3.75
C GLY A 119 22.81 -7.75 -2.91
N SER A 120 22.65 -8.60 -1.90
CA SER A 120 23.75 -9.09 -1.07
C SER A 120 24.78 -9.90 -1.87
N LYS A 121 24.34 -10.84 -2.74
CA LYS A 121 25.25 -11.62 -3.59
C LYS A 121 26.05 -10.77 -4.58
N SER A 122 25.43 -9.73 -5.13
CA SER A 122 26.08 -8.82 -6.09
C SER A 122 27.14 -7.96 -5.41
N ALA A 123 26.90 -7.56 -4.16
CA ALA A 123 27.89 -6.87 -3.35
C ALA A 123 29.13 -7.74 -3.10
N THR A 124 28.96 -9.00 -2.66
CA THR A 124 30.08 -9.91 -2.34
C THR A 124 30.93 -10.28 -3.56
N ARG A 125 30.33 -10.39 -4.76
CA ARG A 125 31.04 -10.81 -5.98
C ARG A 125 32.06 -9.80 -6.52
N ILE A 126 31.96 -8.52 -6.15
CA ILE A 126 32.91 -7.47 -6.57
C ILE A 126 34.22 -7.53 -5.73
N GLU A 127 34.23 -8.27 -4.63
CA GLU A 127 35.40 -8.37 -3.72
C GLU A 127 36.32 -9.57 -4.00
N LEU A 128 35.97 -10.45 -4.95
CA LEU A 128 36.78 -11.59 -5.41
C LEU A 128 37.40 -11.29 -6.78
#